data_AF-D4BAK7-F1
#
_entry.id   AF-D4BAK7-F1
#
_cell.length_a   1.000
_cell.length_b   1.000
_cell.length_c   1.000
_cell.angle_alpha   90.00
_cell.angle_beta   90.00
_cell.angle_gamma   90.00
#
_symmetry.space_group_name_H-M   'P 1'
#
loop_
_entity.id
_entity.type
_entity.pdbx_description
1 polymer ?
#
loop_
_entity_poly.entity_id
_entity_poly.type
_entity_poly.pdbx_seq_one_letter_code
_entity_poly.pdbx_strand_id
1 'polypeptide(L)'
;MKKLIIAVALMTLSAAPAYAISEAYRQQLQHEHKTQVSDANAPLRASKLTPVHVNKLGVDFKRGADGIAYINGNPAANDENNADAQSYSAGLISVIVYKNGKINAMKEGKYLGRLK
;
A
#
# COMPACT_ATOMS: atom_id res chain seq x y z
N MET A 1 -63.95 13.23 -14.77
CA MET A 1 -63.53 11.88 -15.20
C MET A 1 -62.42 11.99 -16.24
N LYS A 2 -61.18 11.63 -15.90
CA LYS A 2 -60.13 11.18 -16.84
C LYS A 2 -58.96 10.60 -16.02
N LYS A 3 -58.36 9.54 -16.57
CA LYS A 3 -57.83 8.38 -15.84
C LYS A 3 -56.39 8.59 -15.39
N LEU A 4 -56.05 8.06 -14.21
CA LEU A 4 -54.70 7.87 -13.71
C LEU A 4 -53.91 6.95 -14.65
N ILE A 5 -52.67 7.32 -14.97
CA ILE A 5 -51.69 6.42 -15.57
C ILE A 5 -50.49 6.39 -14.62
N ILE A 6 -50.29 5.25 -13.98
CA ILE A 6 -49.11 4.93 -13.17
C ILE A 6 -48.02 4.50 -14.16
N ALA A 7 -46.97 5.31 -14.29
CA ALA A 7 -45.75 4.90 -14.98
C ALA A 7 -44.71 4.47 -13.93
N VAL A 8 -44.48 3.17 -13.82
CA VAL A 8 -43.37 2.58 -13.07
C VAL A 8 -42.09 2.84 -13.87
N ALA A 9 -41.26 3.79 -13.43
CA ALA A 9 -39.92 3.96 -13.96
C ALA A 9 -38.97 3.02 -13.19
N LEU A 10 -38.40 2.05 -13.91
CA LEU A 10 -37.42 1.08 -13.42
C LEU A 10 -36.26 1.79 -12.71
N MET A 11 -35.90 1.29 -11.52
CA MET A 11 -34.58 1.55 -10.95
C MET A 11 -33.52 0.87 -11.82
N THR A 12 -32.81 1.64 -12.63
CA THR A 12 -31.57 1.18 -13.24
C THR A 12 -30.42 1.43 -12.26
N LEU A 13 -29.75 0.36 -11.90
CA LEU A 13 -28.47 0.31 -11.18
C LEU A 13 -27.55 1.47 -11.63
N SER A 14 -27.27 2.43 -10.74
CA SER A 14 -26.24 3.42 -11.02
C SER A 14 -24.88 2.72 -10.97
N ALA A 15 -24.35 2.37 -12.13
CA ALA A 15 -22.93 2.04 -12.28
C ALA A 15 -22.13 3.18 -11.64
N ALA A 16 -21.17 2.83 -10.77
CA ALA A 16 -20.30 3.82 -10.15
C ALA A 16 -19.66 4.69 -11.25
N PRO A 17 -19.66 6.02 -11.12
CA PRO A 17 -19.08 6.87 -12.15
C PRO A 17 -17.58 6.58 -12.22
N ALA A 18 -17.13 6.05 -13.35
CA ALA A 18 -15.73 6.12 -13.71
C ALA A 18 -15.38 7.61 -13.79
N TYR A 19 -14.54 8.09 -12.87
CA TYR A 19 -14.10 9.49 -12.85
C TYR A 19 -13.39 9.78 -14.18
N ALA A 20 -14.08 10.48 -15.07
CA ALA A 20 -13.50 10.93 -16.32
C ALA A 20 -12.44 11.98 -15.99
N ILE A 21 -11.19 11.72 -16.40
CA ILE A 21 -10.10 12.68 -16.31
C ILE A 21 -10.47 13.94 -17.11
N SER A 22 -10.24 15.11 -16.54
CA SER A 22 -10.60 16.40 -17.16
C SER A 22 -9.92 16.59 -18.52
N GLU A 23 -10.59 17.27 -19.45
CA GLU A 23 -10.04 17.51 -20.79
C GLU A 23 -8.72 18.31 -20.77
N ALA A 24 -8.59 19.24 -19.82
CA ALA A 24 -7.36 20.00 -19.60
C ALA A 24 -6.16 19.08 -19.32
N TYR A 25 -6.35 18.05 -18.48
CA TYR A 25 -5.29 17.10 -18.18
C TYR A 25 -4.96 16.18 -19.37
N ARG A 26 -5.95 15.84 -20.22
CA ARG A 26 -5.70 15.11 -21.47
C ARG A 26 -4.84 15.91 -22.44
N GLN A 27 -5.14 17.21 -22.60
CA GLN A 27 -4.35 18.10 -23.45
C GLN A 27 -2.93 18.27 -22.93
N GLN A 28 -2.74 18.38 -21.61
CA GLN A 28 -1.42 18.43 -21.01
C GLN A 28 -0.59 17.17 -21.31
N LEU A 29 -1.18 15.98 -21.14
CA LEU A 29 -0.51 14.72 -21.46
C LEU A 29 -0.08 14.63 -22.93
N GLN A 30 -0.96 15.09 -23.85
CA GLN A 30 -0.66 15.14 -25.28
C GLN A 30 0.49 16.10 -25.60
N HIS A 31 0.51 17.28 -25.00
CA HIS A 31 1.62 18.24 -25.16
C HIS A 31 2.95 17.68 -24.64
N GLU A 32 2.91 16.89 -23.56
CA GLU A 32 4.10 16.26 -22.98
C GLU A 32 4.53 14.96 -23.69
N HIS A 33 3.86 14.56 -24.79
CA HIS A 33 4.06 13.27 -25.46
C HIS A 33 3.92 12.06 -24.50
N LYS A 34 3.12 12.20 -23.44
CA LYS A 34 2.89 11.15 -22.45
C LYS A 34 1.50 10.54 -22.64
N THR A 35 1.41 9.26 -22.29
CA THR A 35 0.14 8.55 -22.19
C THR A 35 -0.23 8.39 -20.72
N GLN A 36 -1.53 8.21 -20.41
CA GLN A 36 -1.99 7.99 -19.03
C GLN A 36 -1.32 6.79 -18.36
N VAL A 37 -0.92 5.77 -19.14
CA VAL A 37 -0.16 4.61 -18.66
C VAL A 37 1.29 4.96 -18.29
N SER A 38 1.83 6.06 -18.80
CA SER A 38 3.20 6.49 -18.54
C SER A 38 3.36 7.13 -17.16
N ASP A 39 2.32 7.80 -16.64
CA ASP A 39 2.30 8.34 -15.28
C ASP A 39 2.00 7.24 -14.24
N ALA A 40 1.17 6.25 -14.59
CA ALA A 40 0.99 5.05 -13.75
C ALA A 40 2.29 4.22 -13.65
N ASN A 41 3.17 4.32 -14.64
CA ASN A 41 4.50 3.71 -14.68
C ASN A 41 5.61 4.68 -14.28
N ALA A 42 5.29 5.88 -13.79
CA ALA A 42 6.31 6.76 -13.24
C ALA A 42 7.04 5.97 -12.15
N PRO A 43 8.39 5.91 -12.17
CA PRO A 43 9.11 5.24 -11.11
C PRO A 43 8.67 5.92 -9.82
N LEU A 44 8.03 5.16 -8.93
CA LEU A 44 7.87 5.56 -7.54
C LEU A 44 9.25 6.08 -7.14
N ARG A 45 9.33 7.36 -6.76
CA ARG A 45 10.54 7.90 -6.15
C ARG A 45 10.68 7.17 -4.82
N ALA A 46 11.20 5.95 -4.89
CA ALA A 46 11.52 5.14 -3.75
C ALA A 46 12.66 5.88 -3.07
N SER A 47 12.31 6.70 -2.10
CA SER A 47 13.25 7.21 -1.12
C SER A 47 14.02 5.99 -0.63
N LYS A 48 15.29 5.86 -1.04
CA LYS A 48 16.11 4.69 -0.71
C LYS A 48 16.06 4.50 0.80
N LEU A 49 15.41 3.43 1.22
CA LEU A 49 15.28 3.13 2.64
C LEU A 49 16.65 2.69 3.15
N THR A 50 16.97 3.02 4.40
CA THR A 50 18.16 2.45 5.03
C THR A 50 17.95 0.93 5.14
N PRO A 51 18.85 0.11 4.56
CA PRO A 51 18.79 -1.33 4.74
C PRO A 51 18.86 -1.69 6.21
N VAL A 52 18.13 -2.74 6.58
CA VAL A 52 18.09 -3.24 7.96
C VAL A 52 18.34 -4.73 7.93
N HIS A 53 19.21 -5.20 8.82
CA HIS A 53 19.32 -6.61 9.15
C HIS A 53 19.46 -6.74 10.66
N VAL A 54 18.57 -7.50 11.28
CA VAL A 54 18.63 -7.85 12.71
C VAL A 54 18.30 -9.33 12.87
N ASN A 55 19.02 -10.00 13.75
CA ASN A 55 18.77 -11.39 14.10
C ASN A 55 18.79 -11.53 15.62
N LYS A 56 17.61 -11.68 16.23
CA LYS A 56 17.46 -11.75 17.69
C LYS A 56 16.13 -12.41 18.03
N LEU A 57 16.03 -13.05 19.20
CA LEU A 57 14.80 -13.68 19.70
C LEU A 57 14.19 -14.72 18.73
N GLY A 58 15.03 -15.38 17.91
CA GLY A 58 14.56 -16.33 16.88
C GLY A 58 13.91 -15.67 15.66
N VAL A 59 14.11 -14.36 15.47
CA VAL A 59 13.63 -13.59 14.33
C VAL A 59 14.82 -13.01 13.56
N ASP A 60 15.01 -13.48 12.32
CA ASP A 60 15.92 -12.92 11.32
C ASP A 60 15.11 -11.98 10.40
N PHE A 61 15.18 -10.68 10.67
CA PHE A 61 14.51 -9.66 9.84
C PHE A 61 15.52 -8.96 8.94
N LYS A 62 15.23 -8.95 7.64
CA LYS A 62 16.01 -8.26 6.62
C LYS A 62 15.11 -7.35 5.81
N ARG A 63 15.57 -6.14 5.50
CA ARG A 63 14.91 -5.24 4.56
C ARG A 63 15.95 -4.54 3.70
N GLY A 64 15.79 -4.64 2.39
CA GLY A 64 16.63 -3.95 1.41
C GLY A 64 16.36 -2.45 1.32
N ALA A 65 17.19 -1.74 0.56
CA ALA A 65 16.98 -0.33 0.26
C ALA A 65 15.78 -0.08 -0.68
N ASP A 66 15.37 -1.13 -1.39
CA ASP A 66 14.16 -1.24 -2.22
C ASP A 66 12.88 -1.39 -1.39
N GLY A 67 13.00 -1.63 -0.08
CA GLY A 67 11.87 -1.85 0.82
C GLY A 67 11.36 -3.29 0.85
N ILE A 68 11.96 -4.20 0.06
CA ILE A 68 11.60 -5.63 0.11
C ILE A 68 12.12 -6.20 1.43
N ALA A 69 11.22 -6.88 2.16
CA ALA A 69 11.51 -7.41 3.48
C ALA A 69 11.35 -8.93 3.54
N TYR A 70 12.12 -9.54 4.44
CA TYR A 70 12.09 -10.96 4.73
C TYR A 70 12.11 -11.18 6.25
N ILE A 71 11.34 -12.16 6.71
CA ILE A 71 11.34 -12.65 8.09
C ILE A 71 11.66 -14.14 8.05
N ASN A 72 12.75 -14.55 8.69
CA ASN A 72 13.24 -15.93 8.70
C ASN A 72 13.41 -16.53 7.29
N GLY A 73 13.84 -15.71 6.33
CA GLY A 73 14.03 -16.09 4.92
C GLY A 73 12.77 -16.08 4.06
N ASN A 74 11.58 -15.90 4.65
CA ASN A 74 10.33 -15.80 3.91
C ASN A 74 10.02 -14.34 3.54
N PRO A 75 9.49 -14.06 2.33
CA PRO A 75 9.01 -12.73 1.98
C PRO A 75 7.99 -12.22 3.00
N ALA A 76 8.14 -10.97 3.42
CA ALA A 76 7.26 -10.33 4.36
C ALA A 76 6.37 -9.29 3.66
N ALA A 77 5.08 -9.31 3.96
CA ALA A 77 4.15 -8.27 3.53
C ALA A 77 4.45 -6.96 4.27
N ASN A 78 4.14 -5.82 3.64
CA ASN A 78 4.16 -4.50 4.28
C ASN A 78 2.72 -4.15 4.64
N ASP A 79 2.34 -4.39 5.89
CA ASP A 79 0.95 -4.31 6.33
C ASP A 79 0.52 -2.87 6.61
N GLU A 80 1.44 -2.07 7.16
CA GLU A 80 1.20 -0.68 7.49
C GLU A 80 2.46 0.15 7.26
N ASN A 81 2.32 1.33 6.66
CA ASN A 81 3.39 2.31 6.54
C ASN A 81 2.83 3.70 6.84
N ASN A 82 3.15 4.22 8.02
CA ASN A 82 2.71 5.52 8.49
C ASN A 82 3.92 6.40 8.85
N ALA A 83 3.64 7.58 9.42
CA ALA A 83 4.67 8.56 9.77
C ALA A 83 5.65 8.05 10.84
N ASP A 84 5.20 7.14 11.71
CA ASP A 84 5.94 6.71 12.90
C ASP A 84 6.64 5.36 12.71
N ALA A 85 6.04 4.47 11.92
CA ALA A 85 6.48 3.09 11.79
C ALA A 85 6.08 2.46 10.46
N GLN A 86 6.71 1.32 10.20
CA GLN A 86 6.34 0.41 9.14
C GLN A 86 6.33 -1.01 9.69
N SER A 87 5.21 -1.71 9.51
CA SER A 87 5.04 -3.08 9.99
C SER A 87 5.16 -4.07 8.83
N TYR A 88 5.77 -5.21 9.14
CA TYR A 88 5.93 -6.31 8.21
C TYR A 88 5.45 -7.61 8.84
N SER A 89 4.85 -8.50 8.07
CA SER A 89 4.45 -9.82 8.56
C SER A 89 4.84 -10.95 7.63
N ALA A 90 5.15 -12.10 8.22
CA ALA A 90 5.29 -13.37 7.53
C ALA A 90 4.75 -14.47 8.44
N GLY A 91 3.61 -15.04 8.06
CA GLY A 91 2.90 -16.02 8.88
C GLY A 91 2.51 -15.44 10.25
N LEU A 92 2.96 -16.08 11.33
CA LEU A 92 2.63 -15.70 12.70
C LEU A 92 3.56 -14.64 13.31
N ILE A 93 4.56 -14.17 12.56
CA ILE A 93 5.55 -13.21 13.05
C ILE A 93 5.29 -11.86 12.39
N SER A 94 5.30 -10.80 13.19
CA SER A 94 5.28 -9.42 12.72
C SER A 94 6.47 -8.65 13.26
N VAL A 95 7.02 -7.73 12.46
CA VAL A 95 8.13 -6.86 12.82
C VAL A 95 7.73 -5.42 12.57
N ILE A 96 7.88 -4.57 13.58
CA ILE A 96 7.57 -3.14 13.51
C ILE A 96 8.89 -2.36 13.49
N VAL A 97 9.15 -1.66 12.40
CA VAL A 97 10.31 -0.80 12.20
C VAL A 97 9.89 0.65 12.39
N TYR A 98 10.26 1.24 13.51
CA TYR A 98 9.99 2.64 13.80
C TYR A 98 10.96 3.55 13.03
N LYS A 99 10.50 4.73 12.60
CA LYS A 99 11.38 5.71 11.91
C LYS A 99 12.52 6.22 12.81
N ASN A 100 12.38 6.10 14.13
CA ASN A 100 13.43 6.39 15.10
C ASN A 100 14.52 5.28 15.21
N GLY A 101 14.42 4.22 14.41
CA GLY A 101 15.41 3.14 14.34
C GLY A 101 15.17 1.98 15.31
N LYS A 102 14.18 2.07 16.21
CA LYS A 102 13.77 0.94 17.05
C LYS A 102 13.08 -0.13 16.21
N ILE A 103 13.31 -1.39 16.55
CA ILE A 103 12.69 -2.53 15.86
C ILE A 103 12.16 -3.50 16.90
N ASN A 104 10.86 -3.77 16.82
CA ASN A 104 10.16 -4.70 17.71
C ASN A 104 9.61 -5.89 16.93
N ALA A 105 9.52 -7.04 17.59
CA ALA A 105 8.91 -8.24 17.06
C ALA A 105 7.68 -8.65 17.86
N MET A 106 6.73 -9.26 17.16
CA MET A 106 5.55 -9.90 17.70
C MET A 106 5.44 -11.32 17.14
N LYS A 107 4.91 -12.23 17.95
CA LYS A 107 4.57 -13.60 17.53
C LYS A 107 3.17 -13.91 18.00
N GLU A 108 2.29 -14.32 17.07
CA GLU A 108 0.89 -14.67 17.35
C GLU A 108 0.15 -13.54 18.09
N GLY A 109 0.36 -12.30 17.65
CA GLY A 109 -0.23 -11.11 18.26
C GLY A 109 0.35 -10.72 19.63
N LYS A 110 1.30 -11.49 20.18
CA LYS A 110 1.96 -11.19 21.45
C LYS A 110 3.30 -10.49 21.22
N TYR A 111 3.62 -9.54 22.08
CA TYR A 111 4.91 -8.86 22.04
C TYR A 111 6.03 -9.85 22.38
N LEU A 112 6.96 -10.02 21.43
CA LEU A 112 8.10 -10.92 21.59
C LEU A 112 9.29 -10.18 22.21
N GLY A 113 9.54 -8.94 21.78
CA GLY A 113 10.61 -8.12 22.32
C GLY A 113 11.24 -7.16 21.31
N ARG A 114 12.27 -6.44 21.76
CA ARG A 114 13.05 -5.51 20.94
C ARG A 114 14.22 -6.22 20.25
N LEU A 115 14.28 -6.09 18.93
CA LEU A 115 15.36 -6.56 18.07
C LEU A 115 16.51 -5.54 17.97
N LYS A 116 16.19 -4.25 17.89
CA LYS A 116 17.14 -3.12 17.85
C LYS A 116 16.59 -1.91 18.60
#